data_AF-A0A8T4K6J9-F1
#
_entry.id   AF-A0A8T4K6J9-F1
#
_cell.length_a   1.000
_cell.length_b   1.000
_cell.length_c   1.000
_cell.angle_alpha   90.00
_cell.angle_beta   90.00
_cell.angle_gamma   90.00
#
_symmetry.space_group_name_H-M   'P 1'
#
loop_
_entity.id
_entity.type
_entity.pdbx_description
1 polymer ?
#
loop_
_entity_poly.entity_id
_entity_poly.type
_entity_poly.pdbx_seq_one_letter_code
_entity_poly.pdbx_strand_id
1 'polypeptide(L)'
;MTNYKDCKYPNLLELDWYFQLHYFADVTRELMEAVFRGEEDLTQQEFSRIAIYAGLPLKVLTCHKKIVLSRDRWKHRQMMNELNDMLYEIWELQKRGSEHADWYMRKYSSSGRDDFVNMKLAFYDGREVTYSHYLGVKHRMEDTICFAKGEFRKKPRGLGER
;
A
#
# COMPACT_ATOMS: atom_id res chain seq x y z
N MET A 1 -6.64 14.85 -17.44
CA MET A 1 -5.69 13.91 -16.80
C MET A 1 -4.29 14.39 -17.09
N THR A 2 -3.60 14.88 -16.07
CA THR A 2 -2.19 15.26 -16.15
C THR A 2 -1.37 14.02 -16.50
N ASN A 3 -0.61 14.07 -17.59
CA ASN A 3 0.14 12.93 -18.09
C ASN A 3 1.53 12.91 -17.44
N TYR A 4 1.73 12.04 -16.44
CA TYR A 4 3.00 11.88 -15.73
C TYR A 4 3.95 10.87 -16.40
N LYS A 5 3.88 10.71 -17.73
CA LYS A 5 4.61 9.67 -18.49
C LYS A 5 6.13 9.67 -18.26
N ASP A 6 6.70 10.82 -17.95
CA ASP A 6 8.15 11.03 -17.80
C ASP A 6 8.55 11.36 -16.36
N CYS A 7 7.75 10.97 -15.36
CA CYS A 7 8.07 11.21 -13.95
C CYS A 7 9.43 10.60 -13.58
N LYS A 8 10.32 11.43 -13.01
CA LYS A 8 11.66 11.05 -12.52
C LYS A 8 11.62 9.98 -11.42
N TYR A 9 10.51 9.91 -10.68
CA TYR A 9 10.32 9.03 -9.53
C TYR A 9 9.13 8.09 -9.74
N PRO A 10 9.22 7.13 -10.68
CA PRO A 10 8.07 6.31 -11.07
C PRO A 10 7.52 5.44 -9.93
N ASN A 11 8.39 5.00 -9.00
CA ASN A 11 7.96 4.22 -7.84
C ASN A 11 7.24 5.08 -6.80
N LEU A 12 7.67 6.34 -6.63
CA LEU A 12 7.02 7.32 -5.75
C LEU A 12 5.63 7.68 -6.28
N LEU A 13 5.54 7.98 -7.58
CA LEU A 13 4.27 8.27 -8.25
C LEU A 13 3.26 7.14 -8.07
N GLU A 14 3.69 5.89 -8.25
CA GLU A 14 2.80 4.74 -8.07
C GLU A 14 2.40 4.52 -6.60
N LEU A 15 3.30 4.80 -5.65
CA LEU A 15 2.98 4.72 -4.21
C LEU A 15 1.93 5.77 -3.79
N ASP A 16 1.89 6.95 -4.41
CA ASP A 16 0.94 8.02 -4.06
C ASP A 16 -0.53 7.62 -4.25
N TRP A 17 -0.81 6.58 -5.05
CA TRP A 17 -2.15 6.01 -5.21
C TRP A 17 -2.62 5.25 -3.97
N TYR A 18 -1.70 4.82 -3.13
CA TYR A 18 -1.96 4.01 -1.94
C TYR A 18 -1.74 4.81 -0.66
N PHE A 19 -0.84 5.78 -0.70
CA PHE A 19 -0.42 6.58 0.42
C PHE A 19 -0.60 8.06 0.07
N GLN A 20 -1.08 8.87 1.00
CA GLN A 20 -1.15 10.32 0.77
C GLN A 20 0.24 10.95 1.02
N LEU A 21 1.19 10.74 0.09
CA LEU A 21 2.61 10.95 0.34
C LEU A 21 2.98 12.39 0.67
N HIS A 22 2.22 13.36 0.15
CA HIS A 22 2.39 14.77 0.47
C HIS A 22 2.31 15.05 1.98
N TYR A 23 1.39 14.40 2.70
CA TYR A 23 1.32 14.52 4.18
C TYR A 23 2.57 13.96 4.87
N PHE A 24 3.11 12.84 4.38
CA PHE A 24 4.31 12.23 4.98
C PHE A 24 5.58 13.00 4.66
N ALA A 25 5.66 13.61 3.48
CA ALA A 25 6.72 14.51 3.11
C ALA A 25 6.64 15.87 3.82
N ASP A 26 5.48 16.23 4.39
CA ASP A 26 5.19 17.56 4.95
C ASP A 26 5.27 18.65 3.87
N VAL A 27 4.70 18.34 2.70
CA VAL A 27 4.61 19.26 1.56
C VAL A 27 3.16 19.37 1.11
N THR A 28 2.85 20.42 0.36
CA THR A 28 1.51 20.55 -0.20
C THR A 28 1.28 19.53 -1.32
N ARG A 29 0.01 19.24 -1.63
CA ARG A 29 -0.34 18.38 -2.75
C ARG A 29 0.17 18.95 -4.07
N GLU A 30 0.08 20.26 -4.24
CA GLU A 30 0.51 20.98 -5.43
C GLU A 30 2.01 20.80 -5.68
N LEU A 31 2.83 20.85 -4.62
CA LEU A 31 4.27 20.58 -4.71
C LEU A 31 4.54 19.13 -5.10
N MET A 32 3.85 18.16 -4.48
CA MET A 32 4.01 16.75 -4.85
C MET A 32 3.61 16.49 -6.31
N GLU A 33 2.55 17.12 -6.80
CA GLU A 33 2.16 17.03 -8.21
C GLU A 33 3.19 17.69 -9.15
N ALA A 34 3.82 18.79 -8.75
CA ALA A 34 4.91 19.43 -9.50
C ALA A 34 6.14 18.51 -9.58
N VAL A 35 6.46 17.79 -8.51
CA VAL A 35 7.49 16.74 -8.51
C VAL A 35 7.14 15.63 -9.51
N PHE A 36 5.88 15.21 -9.57
CA PHE A 36 5.45 14.20 -10.54
C PHE A 36 5.49 14.69 -11.99
N ARG A 37 5.30 15.99 -12.22
CA ARG A 37 5.50 16.64 -13.54
C ARG A 37 6.97 16.89 -13.87
N GLY A 38 7.89 16.71 -12.91
CA GLY A 38 9.32 17.00 -13.08
C GLY A 38 9.66 18.50 -13.06
N GLU A 39 8.75 19.32 -12.54
CA GLU A 39 8.92 20.77 -12.41
C GLU A 39 9.72 21.13 -11.14
N GLU A 40 9.60 20.31 -10.11
CA GLU A 40 10.25 20.45 -8.81
C GLU A 40 10.90 19.13 -8.39
N ASP A 41 11.76 19.17 -7.38
CA ASP A 41 12.34 17.98 -6.73
C ASP A 41 12.04 18.00 -5.23
N LEU A 42 11.82 16.82 -4.65
CA LEU A 42 11.83 16.68 -3.20
C LEU A 42 13.27 16.74 -2.68
N THR A 43 13.44 17.38 -1.53
CA THR A 43 14.67 17.37 -0.75
C THR A 43 14.94 15.97 -0.19
N GLN A 44 16.20 15.71 0.19
CA GLN A 44 16.54 14.44 0.85
C GLN A 44 15.76 14.22 2.15
N GLN A 45 15.42 15.29 2.87
CA GLN A 45 14.67 15.19 4.12
C GLN A 45 13.23 14.76 3.87
N GLU A 46 12.56 15.33 2.86
CA GLU A 46 11.19 14.96 2.47
C GLU A 46 11.13 13.50 1.99
N PHE A 47 12.07 13.08 1.14
CA PHE A 47 12.19 11.68 0.77
C PHE A 47 12.43 10.75 1.96
N SER A 48 13.26 11.18 2.91
CA SER A 48 13.56 10.38 4.12
C SER A 48 12.33 10.21 5.00
N ARG A 49 11.51 11.25 5.16
CA ARG A 49 10.25 11.15 5.90
C ARG A 49 9.31 10.16 5.24
N ILE A 50 9.12 10.25 3.91
CA ILE A 50 8.31 9.27 3.16
C ILE A 50 8.85 7.85 3.36
N ALA A 51 10.15 7.67 3.21
CA ALA A 51 10.80 6.36 3.36
C ALA A 51 10.56 5.75 4.74
N ILE A 52 10.65 6.56 5.81
CA ILE A 52 10.39 6.13 7.18
C ILE A 52 8.91 5.74 7.36
N TYR A 53 7.98 6.60 6.93
CA TYR A 53 6.55 6.34 7.09
C TYR A 53 6.07 5.14 6.28
N ALA A 54 6.56 4.98 5.05
CA ALA A 54 6.23 3.85 4.19
C ALA A 54 7.00 2.57 4.56
N GLY A 55 8.00 2.63 5.44
CA GLY A 55 8.84 1.49 5.82
C GLY A 55 9.75 0.98 4.69
N LEU A 56 10.26 1.88 3.85
CA LEU A 56 10.98 1.54 2.62
C LEU A 56 12.41 2.09 2.58
N PRO A 57 13.34 1.40 1.89
CA PRO A 57 14.64 1.99 1.59
C PRO A 57 14.48 3.23 0.69
N LEU A 58 15.17 4.32 1.02
CA LEU A 58 15.19 5.57 0.23
C LEU A 58 15.43 5.33 -1.27
N LYS A 59 16.34 4.40 -1.59
CA LYS A 59 16.68 4.00 -2.97
C LYS A 59 15.52 3.45 -3.79
N VAL A 60 14.45 2.98 -3.15
CA VAL A 60 13.23 2.54 -3.84
C VAL A 60 12.49 3.76 -4.40
N LEU A 61 12.36 4.82 -3.59
CA LEU A 61 11.67 6.05 -3.96
C LEU A 61 12.42 6.81 -5.05
N THR A 62 13.74 6.85 -4.96
CA THR A 62 14.61 7.59 -5.89
C THR A 62 15.04 6.77 -7.12
N CYS A 63 14.58 5.53 -7.26
CA CYS A 63 14.90 4.71 -8.42
C CYS A 63 14.17 5.23 -9.67
N HIS A 64 14.94 5.58 -10.70
CA HIS A 64 14.45 6.07 -12.00
C HIS A 64 13.75 5.00 -12.86
N LYS A 65 13.75 3.74 -12.41
CA LYS A 65 13.04 2.63 -13.07
C LYS A 65 12.03 2.03 -12.10
N LYS A 66 10.86 1.64 -12.61
CA LYS A 66 9.92 0.83 -11.86
C LYS A 66 10.58 -0.45 -11.38
N ILE A 67 10.45 -0.74 -10.09
CA ILE A 67 10.94 -1.99 -9.51
C ILE A 67 9.84 -3.03 -9.71
N VAL A 68 10.18 -4.09 -10.44
CA VAL A 68 9.23 -5.16 -10.80
C VAL A 68 9.55 -6.43 -10.03
N LEU A 69 8.50 -7.09 -9.54
CA LEU A 69 8.56 -8.39 -8.93
C LEU A 69 8.61 -9.49 -9.99
N SER A 70 9.56 -10.40 -9.82
CA SER A 70 9.72 -11.62 -10.63
C SER A 70 9.30 -12.87 -9.84
N ARG A 71 8.48 -13.72 -10.46
CA ARG A 71 8.07 -15.03 -9.93
C ARG A 71 9.21 -16.04 -9.78
N ASP A 72 10.32 -15.84 -10.48
CA ASP A 72 11.49 -16.74 -10.45
C ASP A 72 12.33 -16.51 -9.19
N ARG A 73 12.20 -15.33 -8.55
CA ARG A 73 12.91 -15.01 -7.32
C ARG A 73 12.15 -15.52 -6.10
N TRP A 74 12.82 -16.35 -5.30
CA TRP A 74 12.26 -16.92 -4.07
C TRP A 74 11.72 -15.85 -3.10
N LYS A 75 12.47 -14.76 -2.87
CA LYS A 75 12.03 -13.67 -1.97
C LYS A 75 10.70 -13.04 -2.42
N HIS A 76 10.49 -12.86 -3.72
CA HIS A 76 9.24 -12.28 -4.22
C HIS A 76 8.06 -13.25 -4.10
N ARG A 77 8.31 -14.55 -4.26
CA ARG A 77 7.29 -15.57 -3.96
C ARG A 77 6.91 -15.55 -2.48
N GLN A 78 7.88 -15.38 -1.58
CA GLN A 78 7.61 -15.23 -0.15
C GLN A 78 6.76 -13.99 0.15
N MET A 79 7.04 -12.86 -0.49
CA MET A 79 6.21 -11.65 -0.38
C MET A 79 4.75 -11.91 -0.80
N MET A 80 4.53 -12.63 -1.90
CA MET A 80 3.16 -12.99 -2.32
C MET A 80 2.47 -13.97 -1.38
N ASN A 81 3.23 -14.85 -0.72
CA ASN A 81 2.70 -15.75 0.31
C ASN A 81 2.30 -14.99 1.57
N GLU A 82 3.08 -13.99 2.00
CA GLU A 82 2.75 -13.12 3.13
C GLU A 82 1.37 -12.46 2.93
N LEU A 83 1.11 -11.89 1.74
CA LEU A 83 -0.22 -11.33 1.43
C LEU A 83 -1.32 -12.38 1.42
N ASN A 84 -1.01 -13.62 1.00
CA ASN A 84 -1.97 -14.71 1.02
C ASN A 84 -2.36 -15.08 2.46
N ASP A 85 -1.40 -15.11 3.37
CA ASP A 85 -1.63 -15.38 4.78
C ASP A 85 -2.45 -14.25 5.42
N MET A 86 -2.16 -13.00 5.06
CA MET A 86 -2.96 -11.84 5.48
C MET A 86 -4.40 -11.90 4.94
N LEU A 87 -4.62 -12.35 3.70
CA LEU A 87 -5.99 -12.54 3.19
C LEU A 87 -6.75 -13.58 4.02
N TYR A 88 -6.09 -14.68 4.39
CA TYR A 88 -6.68 -15.70 5.25
C TYR A 88 -7.05 -15.12 6.63
N GLU A 89 -6.19 -14.30 7.21
CA GLU A 89 -6.47 -13.61 8.47
C GLU A 89 -7.67 -12.67 8.35
N ILE A 90 -7.76 -11.86 7.30
CA ILE A 90 -8.91 -10.99 7.03
C ILE A 90 -10.19 -11.83 6.88
N TRP A 91 -10.13 -12.96 6.19
CA TRP A 91 -11.28 -13.87 6.06
C TRP A 91 -11.74 -14.46 7.40
N GLU A 92 -10.82 -14.84 8.28
CA GLU A 92 -11.17 -15.29 9.64
C GLU A 92 -11.79 -14.16 10.48
N LEU A 93 -11.31 -12.92 10.34
CA LEU A 93 -11.91 -11.76 11.01
C LEU A 93 -13.32 -11.44 10.45
N GLN A 94 -13.53 -11.60 9.14
CA GLN A 94 -14.85 -11.47 8.52
C GLN A 94 -15.84 -12.49 9.10
N LYS A 95 -15.44 -13.76 9.21
CA LYS A 95 -16.30 -14.81 9.82
C LYS A 95 -16.70 -14.49 11.25
N ARG A 96 -15.84 -13.80 11.98
CA ARG A 96 -16.09 -13.35 13.36
C ARG A 96 -17.00 -12.13 13.44
N GLY A 97 -17.45 -11.60 12.30
CA GLY A 97 -18.41 -10.50 12.22
C GLY A 97 -17.75 -9.12 12.11
N SER A 98 -16.48 -9.03 11.67
CA SER A 98 -15.84 -7.73 11.50
C SER A 98 -16.37 -6.98 10.27
N GLU A 99 -16.77 -5.72 10.45
CA GLU A 99 -17.27 -4.87 9.36
C GLU A 99 -16.13 -4.44 8.44
N HIS A 100 -14.96 -4.06 8.98
CA HIS A 100 -13.80 -3.70 8.17
C HIS A 100 -13.32 -4.89 7.31
N ALA A 101 -13.29 -6.10 7.89
CA ALA A 101 -12.93 -7.29 7.13
C ALA A 101 -13.98 -7.65 6.07
N ASP A 102 -15.27 -7.49 6.38
CA ASP A 102 -16.35 -7.68 5.40
C ASP A 102 -16.20 -6.72 4.22
N TRP A 103 -15.98 -5.42 4.48
CA TRP A 103 -15.76 -4.41 3.46
C TRP A 103 -14.60 -4.75 2.53
N TYR A 104 -13.47 -5.21 3.08
CA TYR A 104 -12.32 -5.63 2.29
C TYR A 104 -12.65 -6.82 1.37
N MET A 105 -13.49 -7.76 1.85
CA MET A 105 -13.83 -9.00 1.15
C MET A 105 -14.96 -8.87 0.12
N ARG A 106 -15.70 -7.75 0.12
CA ARG A 106 -16.79 -7.48 -0.84
C ARG A 106 -16.29 -7.44 -2.29
N LYS A 107 -17.08 -8.06 -3.17
CA LYS A 107 -16.83 -8.10 -4.62
C LYS A 107 -16.98 -6.68 -5.22
N TYR A 108 -16.12 -6.34 -6.19
CA TYR A 108 -16.09 -5.06 -6.93
C TYR A 108 -15.50 -3.85 -6.19
N SER A 109 -14.82 -4.05 -5.07
CA SER A 109 -13.95 -2.99 -4.53
C SER A 109 -12.67 -2.93 -5.37
N SER A 110 -12.43 -1.81 -6.05
CA SER A 110 -11.17 -1.54 -6.75
C SER A 110 -9.97 -1.45 -5.81
N SER A 111 -10.17 -1.51 -4.49
CA SER A 111 -9.15 -1.35 -3.47
C SER A 111 -9.15 -2.41 -2.35
N GLY A 112 -9.80 -3.57 -2.55
CA GLY A 112 -9.90 -4.66 -1.57
C GLY A 112 -9.37 -6.00 -2.08
N ARG A 113 -10.09 -7.08 -1.78
CA ARG A 113 -9.75 -8.45 -2.21
C ARG A 113 -9.47 -8.58 -3.70
N ASP A 114 -10.25 -7.91 -4.55
CA ASP A 114 -10.10 -8.03 -6.01
C ASP A 114 -8.76 -7.47 -6.50
N ASP A 115 -8.26 -6.38 -5.90
CA ASP A 115 -6.95 -5.80 -6.22
C ASP A 115 -5.82 -6.82 -5.91
N PHE A 116 -5.84 -7.40 -4.71
CA PHE A 116 -4.89 -8.46 -4.34
C PHE A 116 -4.98 -9.68 -5.27
N VAL A 117 -6.19 -10.19 -5.53
CA VAL A 117 -6.37 -11.38 -6.38
C VAL A 117 -5.88 -11.12 -7.80
N ASN A 118 -6.19 -9.95 -8.37
CA ASN A 118 -5.74 -9.56 -9.70
C ASN A 118 -4.22 -9.39 -9.76
N MET A 119 -3.62 -8.75 -8.76
CA MET A 119 -2.17 -8.64 -8.63
C MET A 119 -1.50 -10.02 -8.52
N LYS A 120 -2.05 -10.90 -7.67
CA LYS A 120 -1.54 -12.27 -7.49
C LYS A 120 -1.61 -13.06 -8.80
N LEU A 121 -2.74 -13.02 -9.50
CA LEU A 121 -2.89 -13.64 -10.82
C LEU A 121 -1.86 -13.10 -11.80
N ALA A 122 -1.71 -11.76 -11.90
CA ALA A 122 -0.72 -11.13 -12.76
C ALA A 122 0.70 -11.64 -12.49
N PHE A 123 1.10 -11.70 -11.21
CA PHE A 123 2.42 -12.20 -10.82
C PHE A 123 2.67 -13.65 -11.26
N TYR A 124 1.70 -14.54 -11.04
CA TYR A 124 1.85 -15.96 -11.41
C TYR A 124 1.75 -16.19 -12.93
N ASP A 125 0.97 -15.38 -13.64
CA ASP A 125 0.91 -15.38 -15.11
C ASP A 125 2.19 -14.84 -15.76
N GLY A 126 3.09 -14.24 -14.99
CA GLY A 126 4.30 -13.58 -15.49
C GLY A 126 4.03 -12.19 -16.08
N ARG A 127 2.88 -11.59 -15.77
CA ARG A 127 2.58 -10.18 -16.05
C ARG A 127 3.32 -9.29 -15.04
N GLU A 128 3.53 -8.03 -15.43
CA GLU A 128 4.23 -7.06 -14.60
C GLU A 128 3.44 -6.80 -13.30
N VAL A 129 4.13 -6.96 -12.17
CA VAL A 129 3.67 -6.51 -10.85
C VAL A 129 4.79 -5.70 -10.23
N THR A 130 4.51 -4.45 -9.88
CA THR A 130 5.52 -3.56 -9.33
C THR A 130 5.66 -3.78 -7.82
N TYR A 131 6.82 -3.38 -7.28
CA TYR A 131 7.03 -3.38 -5.84
C TYR A 131 6.11 -2.38 -5.14
N SER A 132 5.85 -1.21 -5.75
CA SER A 132 4.91 -0.22 -5.22
C SER A 132 3.48 -0.74 -5.12
N HIS A 133 3.00 -1.50 -6.12
CA HIS A 133 1.68 -2.14 -6.08
C HIS A 133 1.60 -3.16 -4.93
N TYR A 134 2.63 -4.01 -4.79
CA TYR A 134 2.73 -4.94 -3.66
C TYR A 134 2.63 -4.23 -2.30
N LEU A 135 3.39 -3.15 -2.12
CA LEU A 135 3.41 -2.40 -0.87
C LEU A 135 2.07 -1.74 -0.57
N GLY A 136 1.43 -1.19 -1.60
CA GLY A 136 0.11 -0.61 -1.51
C GLY A 136 -0.95 -1.62 -1.06
N VAL A 137 -0.95 -2.81 -1.65
CA VAL A 137 -1.84 -3.90 -1.25
C VAL A 137 -1.54 -4.35 0.18
N LYS A 138 -0.26 -4.55 0.52
CA LYS A 138 0.19 -4.93 1.87
C LYS A 138 -0.33 -3.96 2.92
N HIS A 139 -0.12 -2.67 2.71
CA HIS A 139 -0.52 -1.63 3.65
C HIS A 139 -2.03 -1.64 3.90
N ARG A 140 -2.86 -1.73 2.86
CA ARG A 140 -4.32 -1.82 3.02
C ARG A 140 -4.74 -3.08 3.79
N MET A 141 -4.06 -4.20 3.59
CA MET A 141 -4.33 -5.43 4.35
C MET A 141 -3.93 -5.28 5.81
N GLU A 142 -2.78 -4.66 6.11
CA GLU A 142 -2.32 -4.35 7.48
C GLU A 142 -3.34 -3.46 8.21
N ASP A 143 -3.78 -2.38 7.56
CA ASP A 143 -4.80 -1.48 8.09
C ASP A 143 -6.12 -2.21 8.34
N THR A 144 -6.58 -3.01 7.37
CA THR A 144 -7.80 -3.81 7.51
C THR A 144 -7.72 -4.73 8.72
N ILE A 145 -6.60 -5.46 8.87
CA ILE A 145 -6.38 -6.36 10.01
C ILE A 145 -6.34 -5.55 11.32
N CYS A 146 -5.67 -4.40 11.33
CA CYS A 146 -5.57 -3.54 12.50
C CYS A 146 -6.94 -3.06 12.98
N PHE A 147 -7.74 -2.49 12.07
CA PHE A 147 -9.08 -1.98 12.38
C PHE A 147 -10.04 -3.11 12.75
N ALA A 148 -10.04 -4.21 12.00
CA ALA A 148 -10.87 -5.38 12.28
C ALA A 148 -10.54 -6.00 13.66
N LYS A 149 -9.27 -6.12 14.02
CA LYS A 149 -8.87 -6.55 15.38
C LYS A 149 -9.32 -5.55 16.44
N GLY A 150 -9.31 -4.25 16.12
CA GLY A 150 -9.76 -3.17 16.98
C GLY A 150 -11.22 -3.31 17.41
N GLU A 151 -12.10 -3.77 16.52
CA GLU A 151 -13.53 -3.98 16.80
C GLU A 151 -13.77 -5.02 17.92
N PHE A 152 -12.87 -6.00 18.04
CA PHE A 152 -12.98 -7.04 19.06
C PHE A 152 -12.28 -6.69 20.38
N ARG A 153 -11.64 -5.51 20.49
CA ARG A 153 -11.02 -5.08 21.75
C ARG A 153 -12.09 -4.64 22.73
N LYS A 154 -11.87 -4.93 24.02
CA LYS A 154 -12.72 -4.36 25.09
C LYS A 154 -12.68 -2.84 24.98
N LYS A 155 -13.86 -2.21 24.99
CA LYS A 155 -13.94 -0.75 25.03
C LYS A 155 -13.22 -0.25 26.30
N PRO A 156 -12.44 0.84 26.22
CA PRO A 156 -11.86 1.45 27.41
C PRO A 156 -12.95 1.79 28.42
N ARG A 157 -12.65 1.64 29.71
CA ARG A 157 -13.60 1.95 30.79
C ARG A 157 -13.99 3.43 30.71
N GLY A 158 -15.29 3.71 30.63
CA GLY A 158 -15.85 5.06 30.77
C GLY A 158 -16.07 5.44 32.24
N LEU A 159 -16.15 6.75 32.53
CA LEU A 159 -16.36 7.28 33.88
C LEU A 159 -17.68 6.83 34.57
N GLY A 160 -18.59 6.16 33.86
CA GLY A 160 -19.92 5.79 34.34
C GLY A 160 -20.19 4.31 34.62
N GLU A 161 -19.22 3.40 34.39
CA GLU A 161 -19.44 1.97 34.61
C GLU A 161 -18.75 1.51 35.91
N ARG A 162 -19.55 1.49 36.99
CA ARG A 162 -19.33 0.73 38.23
C ARG A 162 -20.48 -0.23 38.42
#